data_AF-A0A5C9BKS9-F1
#
_entry.id   AF-A0A5C9BKS9-F1
#
_cell.length_a   1.000
_cell.length_b   1.000
_cell.length_c   1.000
_cell.angle_alpha   90.00
_cell.angle_beta   90.00
_cell.angle_gamma   90.00
#
_symmetry.space_group_name_H-M   'P 1'
#
loop_
_entity.id
_entity.type
_entity.pdbx_description
1 polymer ?
#
loop_
_entity_poly.entity_id
_entity_poly.type
_entity_poly.pdbx_seq_one_letter_code
_entity_poly.pdbx_strand_id
1 'polypeptide(L)'
;MGRPRFVTAMALGACICENLDTDAVSADGVTPAWLVYEWFVVEAFVRAEESLTEKFGIPGIQKVQRAVRNQRPVSLVSYLKTPTVFGFTGVFRRIARAIGILTENGRLDNGGYELLAAWAKDQGLDGIVDSSNGEGHAFRERLRRAVSQGMEKGHTTPQAGVFWRELVQRLDPARPGRNESKALLGRILSKAGPPDMVACLNEALVLQNGINNREDEAPFLRKLSGHAPADLKQLLIAIDAYEAFGRAITDAFNGLRLCASSNGGAPVDAKIFSASKSAMKALEALAPSIARIRAHPTLLEWESDQTGLVQALERFDGVRSSADLFDAVLNHHEQVQRNKPPNGKRAWFERATHGRVMVRAGYSLHELPESQGSYVHEYRIPTFSGFLADLGAFR
;
A
#
# COMPACT_ATOMS: atom_id res chain seq x y z
N MET A 1 0.82 -1.10 7.68
CA MET A 1 1.21 -2.14 6.70
C MET A 1 2.60 -1.79 6.25
N GLY A 2 3.56 -2.71 6.32
CA GLY A 2 4.94 -2.35 5.95
C GLY A 2 6.04 -3.29 6.44
N ARG A 3 5.74 -4.53 6.82
CA ARG A 3 6.78 -5.47 7.23
C ARG A 3 7.30 -6.22 5.99
N PRO A 4 8.59 -6.13 5.64
CA PRO A 4 9.14 -6.76 4.43
C PRO A 4 9.04 -8.29 4.48
N ARG A 5 8.93 -8.89 5.67
CA ARG A 5 8.82 -10.34 5.88
C ARG A 5 7.59 -10.97 5.21
N PHE A 6 6.56 -10.18 4.87
CA PHE A 6 5.46 -10.70 4.05
C PHE A 6 5.90 -11.17 2.67
N VAL A 7 7.03 -10.68 2.14
CA VAL A 7 7.65 -11.22 0.92
C VAL A 7 8.12 -12.66 1.14
N THR A 8 8.69 -13.00 2.28
CA THR A 8 9.04 -14.39 2.64
C THR A 8 7.79 -15.24 2.80
N ALA A 9 6.74 -14.72 3.46
CA ALA A 9 5.48 -15.44 3.61
C ALA A 9 4.85 -15.76 2.24
N MET A 10 4.93 -14.82 1.28
CA MET A 10 4.52 -15.03 -0.11
C MET A 10 5.37 -16.07 -0.84
N ALA A 11 6.69 -16.02 -0.69
CA ALA A 11 7.58 -17.02 -1.27
C ALA A 11 7.21 -18.42 -0.77
N LEU A 12 6.97 -18.57 0.54
CA LEU A 12 6.53 -19.84 1.10
C LEU A 12 5.19 -20.27 0.50
N GLY A 13 4.23 -19.35 0.37
CA GLY A 13 2.95 -19.63 -0.29
C GLY A 13 3.12 -20.15 -1.72
N ALA A 14 4.02 -19.58 -2.50
CA ALA A 14 4.35 -20.05 -3.85
C ALA A 14 4.99 -21.46 -3.83
N CYS A 15 5.86 -21.77 -2.87
CA CYS A 15 6.42 -23.12 -2.65
C CYS A 15 5.34 -24.15 -2.29
N ILE A 16 4.42 -23.77 -1.39
CA ILE A 16 3.31 -24.64 -0.97
C ILE A 16 2.41 -24.96 -2.15
N CYS A 17 2.09 -23.95 -2.98
CA CYS A 17 1.15 -24.10 -4.09
C CYS A 17 1.79 -24.59 -5.39
N GLU A 18 3.09 -24.90 -5.42
CA GLU A 18 3.85 -25.18 -6.65
C GLU A 18 3.33 -26.36 -7.49
N ASN A 19 2.73 -27.35 -6.81
CA ASN A 19 2.16 -28.55 -7.43
C ASN A 19 0.71 -28.37 -7.93
N LEU A 20 0.12 -27.20 -7.70
CA LEU A 20 -1.21 -26.86 -8.20
C LEU A 20 -1.08 -26.10 -9.52
N ASP A 21 -2.02 -26.32 -10.43
CA ASP A 21 -2.08 -25.56 -11.67
C ASP A 21 -2.21 -24.07 -11.38
N THR A 22 -1.61 -23.23 -12.23
CA THR A 22 -1.63 -21.77 -12.04
C THR A 22 -3.06 -21.21 -12.09
N ASP A 23 -3.94 -21.88 -12.85
CA ASP A 23 -5.35 -21.54 -12.98
C ASP A 23 -6.25 -22.33 -12.02
N ALA A 24 -5.67 -23.10 -11.08
CA ALA A 24 -6.45 -23.83 -10.10
C ALA A 24 -7.20 -22.85 -9.18
N VAL A 25 -8.52 -22.99 -9.16
CA VAL A 25 -9.42 -22.24 -8.29
C VAL A 25 -10.10 -23.17 -7.29
N SER A 26 -10.47 -22.63 -6.15
CA SER A 26 -11.16 -23.33 -5.07
C SER A 26 -12.58 -23.72 -5.50
N ALA A 27 -13.29 -24.49 -4.66
CA ALA A 27 -14.67 -24.90 -4.90
C ALA A 27 -15.66 -23.73 -5.09
N ASP A 28 -15.30 -22.49 -4.73
CA ASP A 28 -16.07 -21.29 -5.04
C ASP A 28 -15.94 -20.80 -6.49
N GLY A 29 -15.09 -21.44 -7.30
CA GLY A 29 -14.88 -21.17 -8.73
C GLY A 29 -14.04 -19.94 -9.04
N VAL A 30 -13.52 -19.22 -8.03
CA VAL A 30 -12.82 -17.94 -8.25
C VAL A 30 -11.58 -17.72 -7.38
N THR A 31 -11.47 -18.40 -6.23
CA THR A 31 -10.38 -18.18 -5.28
C THR A 31 -9.14 -19.01 -5.65
N PRO A 32 -7.99 -18.39 -5.94
CA PRO A 32 -6.76 -19.12 -6.25
C PRO A 32 -6.06 -19.67 -4.99
N ALA A 33 -5.20 -20.68 -5.17
CA ALA A 33 -4.52 -21.38 -4.07
C ALA A 33 -3.69 -20.47 -3.14
N TRP A 34 -2.97 -19.49 -3.69
CA TRP A 34 -2.18 -18.54 -2.90
C TRP A 34 -3.05 -17.74 -1.92
N LEU A 35 -4.32 -17.49 -2.26
CA LEU A 35 -5.24 -16.76 -1.41
C LEU A 35 -5.76 -17.64 -0.26
N VAL A 36 -6.01 -18.93 -0.53
CA VAL A 36 -6.33 -19.90 0.53
C VAL A 36 -5.17 -20.04 1.51
N TYR A 37 -3.94 -20.14 1.01
CA TYR A 37 -2.74 -20.10 1.87
C TYR A 37 -2.68 -18.83 2.72
N GLU A 38 -2.90 -17.66 2.12
CA GLU A 38 -2.94 -16.38 2.84
C GLU A 38 -4.00 -16.39 3.96
N TRP A 39 -5.17 -17.00 3.73
CA TRP A 39 -6.19 -17.13 4.78
C TRP A 39 -5.69 -17.91 5.99
N PHE A 40 -5.01 -19.04 5.78
CA PHE A 40 -4.44 -19.83 6.89
C PHE A 40 -3.38 -19.04 7.66
N VAL A 41 -2.52 -18.28 6.97
CA VAL A 41 -1.49 -17.45 7.63
C VAL A 41 -2.13 -16.35 8.48
N VAL A 42 -3.09 -15.59 7.92
CA VAL A 42 -3.75 -14.51 8.68
C VAL A 42 -4.64 -15.06 9.79
N GLU A 43 -5.27 -16.22 9.59
CA GLU A 43 -6.03 -16.90 10.65
C GLU A 43 -5.12 -17.40 11.78
N ALA A 44 -3.91 -17.88 11.48
CA ALA A 44 -2.92 -18.22 12.49
C ALA A 44 -2.57 -17.00 13.37
N PHE A 45 -2.33 -15.84 12.74
CA PHE A 45 -2.07 -14.59 13.44
C PHE A 45 -3.20 -14.14 14.37
N VAL A 46 -4.45 -14.52 14.07
CA VAL A 46 -5.61 -14.25 14.92
C VAL A 46 -5.77 -15.31 16.02
N ARG A 47 -5.57 -16.58 15.69
CA ARG A 47 -5.80 -17.70 16.62
C ARG A 47 -4.70 -17.92 17.65
N ALA A 48 -3.49 -17.47 17.34
CA ALA A 48 -2.32 -17.51 18.22
C ALA A 48 -1.73 -16.10 18.39
N GLU A 49 -2.61 -15.09 18.53
CA GLU A 49 -2.22 -13.69 18.63
C GLU A 49 -1.38 -13.37 19.87
N GLU A 50 -1.43 -14.21 20.91
CA GLU A 50 -0.57 -14.14 22.09
C GLU A 50 0.90 -14.45 21.79
N SER A 51 1.16 -15.13 20.67
CA SER A 51 2.53 -15.48 20.23
C SER A 51 3.12 -14.45 19.26
N LEU A 52 2.35 -13.44 18.83
CA LEU A 52 2.82 -12.37 17.96
C LEU A 52 3.51 -11.27 18.73
N THR A 53 4.64 -10.81 18.21
CA THR A 53 5.37 -9.65 18.75
C THR A 53 4.58 -8.36 18.52
N GLU A 54 3.95 -8.24 17.35
CA GLU A 54 3.17 -7.07 17.00
C GLU A 54 1.89 -7.44 16.25
N LYS A 55 0.78 -6.80 16.63
CA LYS A 55 -0.56 -7.06 16.08
C LYS A 55 -0.97 -6.06 15.00
N PHE A 56 -0.21 -4.97 14.85
CA PHE A 56 -0.53 -3.89 13.91
C PHE A 56 0.07 -4.13 12.53
N GLY A 57 -0.57 -3.57 11.51
CA GLY A 57 -0.04 -3.57 10.15
C GLY A 57 -0.15 -4.89 9.37
N ILE A 58 -0.85 -5.89 9.89
CA ILE A 58 -1.15 -7.16 9.21
C ILE A 58 -2.36 -6.98 8.28
N PRO A 59 -2.20 -7.13 6.94
CA PRO A 59 -3.31 -6.99 6.00
C PRO A 59 -4.43 -8.00 6.27
N GLY A 60 -5.69 -7.54 6.24
CA GLY A 60 -6.86 -8.42 6.42
C GLY A 60 -7.17 -8.88 7.86
N ILE A 61 -6.30 -8.61 8.85
CA ILE A 61 -6.43 -9.17 10.21
C ILE A 61 -7.77 -8.87 10.88
N GLN A 62 -8.29 -7.64 10.76
CA GLN A 62 -9.57 -7.25 11.37
C GLN A 62 -10.77 -8.02 10.82
N LYS A 63 -10.72 -8.41 9.54
CA LYS A 63 -11.77 -9.22 8.90
C LYS A 63 -11.73 -10.65 9.41
N VAL A 64 -10.52 -11.21 9.50
CA VAL A 64 -10.31 -12.55 10.03
C VAL A 64 -10.66 -12.63 11.53
N GLN A 65 -10.29 -11.64 12.34
CA GLN A 65 -10.73 -11.53 13.74
C GLN A 65 -12.25 -11.57 13.88
N ARG A 66 -12.97 -10.87 13.00
CA ARG A 66 -14.43 -10.90 12.97
C ARG A 66 -14.96 -12.27 12.57
N ALA A 67 -14.37 -12.93 11.57
CA ALA A 67 -14.77 -14.27 11.14
C ALA A 67 -14.60 -15.28 12.28
N VAL A 68 -13.41 -15.33 12.90
CA VAL A 68 -13.08 -16.23 14.01
C VAL A 68 -13.97 -15.98 15.22
N ARG A 69 -14.19 -14.72 15.62
CA ARG A 69 -15.09 -14.36 16.74
C ARG A 69 -16.53 -14.84 16.50
N ASN A 70 -16.99 -14.77 15.26
CA ASN A 70 -18.31 -15.23 14.86
C ASN A 70 -18.35 -16.75 14.58
N GLN A 71 -17.28 -17.49 14.90
CA GLN A 71 -17.15 -18.94 14.67
C GLN A 71 -17.39 -19.32 13.20
N ARG A 72 -16.95 -18.47 12.27
CA ARG A 72 -17.03 -18.72 10.82
C ARG A 72 -15.64 -18.95 10.24
N PRO A 73 -15.50 -19.83 9.24
CA PRO A 73 -14.23 -20.00 8.55
C PRO A 73 -13.89 -18.74 7.74
N VAL A 74 -12.60 -18.58 7.42
CA VAL A 74 -12.13 -17.55 6.50
C VAL A 74 -12.41 -18.05 5.07
N SER A 75 -13.05 -17.20 4.29
CA SER A 75 -13.51 -17.49 2.92
C SER A 75 -13.54 -16.19 2.13
N LEU A 76 -13.86 -16.26 0.84
CA LEU A 76 -14.02 -15.09 -0.02
C LEU A 76 -14.97 -14.03 0.59
N VAL A 77 -16.06 -14.46 1.23
CA VAL A 77 -17.09 -13.57 1.79
C VAL A 77 -16.67 -12.98 3.14
N SER A 78 -15.90 -13.72 3.94
CA SER A 78 -15.49 -13.32 5.29
C SER A 78 -14.11 -12.63 5.34
N TYR A 79 -13.38 -12.58 4.23
CA TYR A 79 -12.07 -11.94 4.11
C TYR A 79 -12.15 -10.53 3.48
N LEU A 80 -11.23 -10.21 2.58
CA LEU A 80 -11.10 -8.93 1.88
C LEU A 80 -11.89 -8.96 0.56
N LYS A 81 -12.55 -7.85 0.23
CA LYS A 81 -13.27 -7.69 -1.04
C LYS A 81 -12.35 -7.62 -2.27
N THR A 82 -11.11 -7.19 -2.07
CA THR A 82 -10.11 -7.07 -3.15
C THR A 82 -8.75 -7.52 -2.61
N PRO A 83 -8.59 -8.82 -2.33
CA PRO A 83 -7.39 -9.36 -1.68
C PRO A 83 -6.15 -9.23 -2.56
N THR A 84 -6.34 -9.17 -3.88
CA THR A 84 -5.27 -8.85 -4.85
C THR A 84 -4.68 -7.45 -4.67
N VAL A 85 -5.38 -6.55 -3.96
CA VAL A 85 -4.92 -5.19 -3.66
C VAL A 85 -4.62 -5.02 -2.18
N PHE A 86 -5.44 -5.59 -1.30
CA PHE A 86 -5.37 -5.34 0.15
C PHE A 86 -4.88 -6.52 0.98
N GLY A 87 -4.68 -7.69 0.38
CA GLY A 87 -4.05 -8.84 1.02
C GLY A 87 -2.53 -8.68 1.03
N PHE A 88 -1.80 -9.41 1.88
CA PHE A 88 -0.34 -9.28 1.87
C PHE A 88 0.25 -9.78 0.56
N THR A 89 -0.32 -10.82 -0.05
CA THR A 89 0.11 -11.27 -1.37
C THR A 89 -0.15 -10.21 -2.43
N GLY A 90 -1.24 -9.44 -2.31
CA GLY A 90 -1.55 -8.34 -3.22
C GLY A 90 -0.58 -7.16 -3.09
N VAL A 91 -0.42 -6.65 -1.86
CA VAL A 91 0.40 -5.47 -1.54
C VAL A 91 1.87 -5.68 -1.93
N PHE A 92 2.43 -6.85 -1.64
CA PHE A 92 3.85 -7.11 -1.82
C PHE A 92 4.19 -7.80 -3.17
N ARG A 93 3.20 -8.13 -4.01
CA ARG A 93 3.44 -8.80 -5.30
C ARG A 93 4.40 -8.04 -6.20
N ARG A 94 4.20 -6.73 -6.32
CA ARG A 94 4.98 -5.89 -7.23
C ARG A 94 6.46 -5.88 -6.84
N ILE A 95 6.75 -5.71 -5.54
CA ILE A 95 8.14 -5.74 -5.07
C ILE A 95 8.72 -7.16 -5.12
N ALA A 96 7.93 -8.20 -4.80
CA ALA A 96 8.38 -9.59 -4.90
C ALA A 96 8.77 -9.97 -6.33
N ARG A 97 8.03 -9.51 -7.34
CA ARG A 97 8.42 -9.67 -8.75
C ARG A 97 9.66 -8.85 -9.11
N ALA A 98 9.67 -7.57 -8.75
CA ALA A 98 10.79 -6.67 -9.07
C ALA A 98 12.14 -7.20 -8.53
N ILE A 99 12.14 -7.80 -7.34
CA ILE A 99 13.36 -8.31 -6.71
C ILE A 99 13.65 -9.80 -7.02
N GLY A 100 12.87 -10.43 -7.90
CA GLY A 100 13.08 -11.80 -8.37
C GLY A 100 12.76 -12.88 -7.33
N ILE A 101 11.76 -12.66 -6.47
CA ILE A 101 11.21 -13.67 -5.57
C ILE A 101 10.14 -14.49 -6.28
N LEU A 102 9.28 -13.81 -7.05
CA LEU A 102 8.20 -14.42 -7.82
C LEU A 102 8.34 -14.10 -9.30
N THR A 103 7.97 -15.05 -10.14
CA THR A 103 7.75 -14.86 -11.57
C THR A 103 6.47 -14.07 -11.86
N GLU A 104 6.26 -13.68 -13.11
CA GLU A 104 5.01 -13.05 -13.55
C GLU A 104 3.78 -13.94 -13.31
N ASN A 105 3.94 -15.26 -13.39
CA ASN A 105 2.86 -16.22 -13.13
C ASN A 105 2.66 -16.51 -11.63
N GLY A 106 3.40 -15.85 -10.74
CA GLY A 106 3.28 -16.01 -9.29
C GLY A 106 3.94 -17.28 -8.73
N ARG A 107 4.72 -18.01 -9.55
CA ARG A 107 5.60 -19.10 -9.09
C ARG A 107 6.87 -18.54 -8.47
N LEU A 108 7.58 -19.34 -7.68
CA LEU A 108 8.92 -19.00 -7.20
C LEU A 108 9.88 -18.75 -8.37
N ASP A 109 10.70 -17.71 -8.21
CA ASP A 109 11.88 -17.46 -9.02
C ASP A 109 13.14 -17.83 -8.21
N ASN A 110 14.33 -17.81 -8.81
CA ASN A 110 15.60 -18.17 -8.17
C ASN A 110 15.83 -17.46 -6.84
N GLY A 111 15.46 -16.17 -6.75
CA GLY A 111 15.55 -15.42 -5.50
C GLY A 111 14.57 -15.85 -4.44
N GLY A 112 13.43 -16.39 -4.84
CA GLY A 112 12.47 -16.98 -3.92
C GLY A 112 13.01 -18.26 -3.30
N TYR A 113 13.66 -19.12 -4.08
CA TYR A 113 14.32 -20.32 -3.55
C TYR A 113 15.47 -19.96 -2.60
N GLU A 114 16.32 -18.99 -2.96
CA GLU A 114 17.39 -18.50 -2.08
C GLU A 114 16.85 -17.90 -0.78
N LEU A 115 15.80 -17.08 -0.86
CA LEU A 115 15.16 -16.48 0.32
C LEU A 115 14.59 -17.56 1.25
N LEU A 116 13.91 -18.56 0.69
CA LEU A 116 13.36 -19.66 1.47
C LEU A 116 14.44 -20.54 2.09
N ALA A 117 15.54 -20.82 1.37
CA ALA A 117 16.68 -21.54 1.94
C ALA A 117 17.32 -20.79 3.11
N ALA A 118 17.45 -19.45 3.00
CA ALA A 118 17.96 -18.60 4.08
C ALA A 118 17.02 -18.59 5.30
N TRP A 119 15.72 -18.42 5.07
CA TRP A 119 14.68 -18.50 6.10
C TRP A 119 14.63 -19.89 6.77
N ALA A 120 14.74 -20.97 6.00
CA ALA A 120 14.75 -22.33 6.50
C ALA A 120 15.94 -22.56 7.43
N LYS A 121 17.12 -22.08 7.03
CA LYS A 121 18.34 -22.19 7.82
C LYS A 121 18.24 -21.46 9.16
N ASP A 122 17.62 -20.28 9.19
CA ASP A 122 17.36 -19.55 10.44
C ASP A 122 16.46 -20.32 11.41
N GLN A 123 15.66 -21.26 10.91
CA GLN A 123 14.66 -21.99 11.67
C GLN A 123 14.94 -23.50 11.83
N GLY A 124 16.03 -24.00 11.26
CA GLY A 124 16.34 -25.44 11.27
C GLY A 124 15.36 -26.30 10.46
N LEU A 125 14.79 -25.75 9.37
CA LEU A 125 13.73 -26.39 8.59
C LEU A 125 14.26 -27.09 7.33
N ASP A 126 15.02 -28.16 7.53
CA ASP A 126 15.52 -29.00 6.44
C ASP A 126 14.36 -29.61 5.63
N GLY A 127 14.48 -29.67 4.31
CA GLY A 127 13.44 -30.25 3.45
C GLY A 127 12.32 -29.32 3.00
N ILE A 128 12.37 -28.01 3.31
CA ILE A 128 11.31 -27.09 2.87
C ILE A 128 11.41 -26.74 1.37
N VAL A 129 12.61 -26.47 0.85
CA VAL A 129 12.82 -26.13 -0.57
C VAL A 129 13.19 -27.35 -1.39
N ASP A 130 14.01 -28.24 -0.83
CA ASP A 130 14.47 -29.44 -1.54
C ASP A 130 13.56 -30.65 -1.27
N SER A 131 13.97 -31.81 -1.79
CA SER A 131 13.28 -33.10 -1.58
C SER A 131 13.84 -33.89 -0.40
N SER A 132 14.69 -33.28 0.44
CA SER A 132 15.23 -33.95 1.62
C SER A 132 14.13 -34.14 2.68
N ASN A 133 14.27 -35.19 3.48
CA ASN A 133 13.42 -35.39 4.65
C ASN A 133 13.89 -34.50 5.80
N GLY A 134 12.95 -34.01 6.60
CA GLY A 134 13.26 -33.16 7.75
C GLY A 134 12.03 -32.47 8.32
N GLU A 135 12.22 -31.63 9.34
CA GLU A 135 11.14 -30.86 9.95
C GLU A 135 10.49 -29.89 8.96
N GLY A 136 11.29 -29.30 8.06
CA GLY A 136 10.81 -28.43 6.99
C GLY A 136 9.93 -29.18 6.01
N HIS A 137 10.32 -30.37 5.57
CA HIS A 137 9.48 -31.22 4.72
C HIS A 137 8.14 -31.54 5.41
N ALA A 138 8.17 -31.98 6.67
CA ALA A 138 6.96 -32.30 7.42
C ALA A 138 6.04 -31.07 7.58
N PHE A 139 6.61 -29.89 7.79
CA PHE A 139 5.84 -28.64 7.84
C PHE A 139 5.22 -28.27 6.51
N ARG A 140 6.00 -28.37 5.41
CA ARG A 140 5.53 -28.12 4.04
C ARG A 140 4.31 -28.98 3.71
N GLU A 141 4.39 -30.28 3.99
CA GLU A 141 3.30 -31.21 3.69
C GLU A 141 2.04 -30.94 4.55
N ARG A 142 2.22 -30.52 5.81
CA ARG A 142 1.07 -30.07 6.64
C ARG A 142 0.38 -28.85 6.02
N LEU A 143 1.14 -27.86 5.56
CA LEU A 143 0.58 -26.67 4.91
C LEU A 143 -0.07 -27.00 3.57
N ARG A 144 0.57 -27.83 2.73
CA ARG A 144 0.00 -28.31 1.47
C ARG A 144 -1.35 -28.97 1.69
N ARG A 145 -1.43 -29.90 2.66
CA ARG A 145 -2.69 -30.56 3.01
C ARG A 145 -3.76 -29.57 3.46
N ALA A 146 -3.41 -28.59 4.31
CA ALA A 146 -4.37 -27.57 4.76
C ALA A 146 -4.88 -26.72 3.58
N VAL A 147 -3.98 -26.28 2.69
CA VAL A 147 -4.35 -25.51 1.49
C VAL A 147 -5.21 -26.34 0.55
N SER A 148 -4.85 -27.58 0.24
CA SER A 148 -5.65 -28.47 -0.62
C SER A 148 -7.06 -28.67 -0.05
N GLN A 149 -7.19 -28.94 1.25
CA GLN A 149 -8.49 -29.04 1.90
C GLN A 149 -9.27 -27.72 1.83
N GLY A 150 -8.60 -26.59 2.01
CA GLY A 150 -9.22 -25.27 1.89
C GLY A 150 -9.68 -24.98 0.46
N MET A 151 -8.93 -25.42 -0.55
CA MET A 151 -9.30 -25.34 -1.96
C MET A 151 -10.54 -26.18 -2.25
N GLU A 152 -10.59 -27.42 -1.77
CA GLU A 152 -11.75 -28.32 -1.93
C GLU A 152 -13.01 -27.80 -1.23
N LYS A 153 -12.87 -27.02 -0.15
CA LYS A 153 -14.02 -26.49 0.64
C LYS A 153 -14.39 -25.05 0.31
N GLY A 154 -13.50 -24.30 -0.35
CA GLY A 154 -13.67 -22.87 -0.60
C GLY A 154 -13.51 -21.98 0.65
N HIS A 155 -12.95 -22.52 1.73
CA HIS A 155 -12.74 -21.81 3.00
C HIS A 155 -11.70 -22.52 3.87
N THR A 156 -11.15 -21.85 4.89
CA THR A 156 -10.22 -22.48 5.83
C THR A 156 -10.89 -23.61 6.62
N THR A 157 -10.12 -24.66 6.91
CA THR A 157 -10.60 -25.84 7.64
C THR A 157 -10.07 -25.86 9.08
N PRO A 158 -10.75 -26.54 10.02
CA PRO A 158 -10.27 -26.68 11.38
C PRO A 158 -8.88 -27.32 11.43
N GLN A 159 -7.96 -26.72 12.19
CA GLN A 159 -6.62 -27.25 12.44
C GLN A 159 -6.35 -27.29 13.95
N ALA A 160 -5.46 -28.19 14.36
CA ALA A 160 -5.04 -28.31 15.76
C ALA A 160 -4.37 -27.00 16.26
N GLY A 161 -4.48 -26.70 17.55
CA GLY A 161 -3.88 -25.50 18.15
C GLY A 161 -2.37 -25.36 17.88
N VAL A 162 -1.66 -26.48 17.81
CA VAL A 162 -0.22 -26.51 17.50
C VAL A 162 0.10 -26.01 16.09
N PHE A 163 -0.78 -26.23 15.12
CA PHE A 163 -0.59 -25.77 13.73
C PHE A 163 -0.61 -24.24 13.66
N TRP A 164 -1.57 -23.61 14.34
CA TRP A 164 -1.69 -22.15 14.36
C TRP A 164 -0.49 -21.50 15.05
N ARG A 165 -0.07 -22.02 16.21
CA ARG A 165 1.13 -21.53 16.92
C ARG A 165 2.41 -21.70 16.11
N GLU A 166 2.56 -22.85 15.46
CA GLU A 166 3.71 -23.13 14.59
C GLU A 166 3.78 -22.12 13.42
N LEU A 167 2.65 -21.82 12.77
CA LEU A 167 2.61 -20.78 11.72
C LEU A 167 3.06 -19.40 12.25
N VAL A 168 2.54 -18.97 13.41
CA VAL A 168 2.90 -17.68 13.99
C VAL A 168 4.38 -17.63 14.37
N GLN A 169 4.88 -18.66 15.06
CA GLN A 169 6.28 -18.73 15.47
C GLN A 169 7.23 -18.60 14.27
N ARG A 170 6.87 -19.21 13.13
CA ARG A 170 7.72 -19.25 11.93
C ARG A 170 7.57 -18.05 11.01
N LEU A 171 6.44 -17.35 11.04
CA LEU A 171 6.10 -16.28 10.08
C LEU A 171 5.75 -14.94 10.73
N ASP A 172 5.97 -14.75 12.05
CA ASP A 172 5.77 -13.46 12.72
C ASP A 172 6.43 -12.32 11.91
N PRO A 173 5.66 -11.39 11.32
CA PRO A 173 6.20 -10.43 10.38
C PRO A 173 7.21 -9.45 11.01
N ALA A 174 7.25 -9.34 12.34
CA ALA A 174 8.16 -8.47 13.07
C ALA A 174 9.50 -9.15 13.46
N ARG A 175 9.68 -10.45 13.17
CA ARG A 175 10.86 -11.21 13.58
C ARG A 175 11.55 -11.93 12.41
N PRO A 176 12.06 -11.21 11.40
CA PRO A 176 12.83 -11.86 10.34
C PRO A 176 14.12 -12.46 10.91
N GLY A 177 14.52 -13.62 10.39
CA GLY A 177 15.77 -14.28 10.75
C GLY A 177 17.00 -13.57 10.20
N ARG A 178 18.20 -13.88 10.69
CA ARG A 178 19.43 -13.19 10.26
C ARG A 178 19.78 -13.46 8.80
N ASN A 179 19.71 -14.72 8.38
CA ASN A 179 20.00 -15.10 6.99
C ASN A 179 18.89 -14.62 6.06
N GLU A 180 17.62 -14.74 6.49
CA GLU A 180 16.44 -14.21 5.80
C GLU A 180 16.57 -12.70 5.55
N SER A 181 16.87 -11.92 6.59
CA SER A 181 17.05 -10.47 6.48
C SER A 181 18.15 -10.10 5.51
N LYS A 182 19.30 -10.79 5.59
CA LYS A 182 20.43 -10.54 4.68
C LYS A 182 20.05 -10.85 3.21
N ALA A 183 19.36 -11.96 2.96
CA ALA A 183 18.94 -12.35 1.62
C ALA A 183 17.94 -11.34 1.05
N LEU A 184 16.93 -10.95 1.82
CA LEU A 184 15.90 -10.02 1.39
C LEU A 184 16.44 -8.60 1.19
N LEU A 185 17.28 -8.12 2.12
CA LEU A 185 17.93 -6.80 1.99
C LEU A 185 18.83 -6.73 0.75
N GLY A 186 19.66 -7.75 0.53
CA GLY A 186 20.53 -7.81 -0.65
C GLY A 186 19.75 -7.77 -1.96
N ARG A 187 18.61 -8.47 -2.01
CA ARG A 187 17.69 -8.45 -3.16
C ARG A 187 17.07 -7.07 -3.38
N ILE A 188 16.56 -6.44 -2.33
CA ILE A 188 15.99 -5.09 -2.40
C ILE A 188 17.02 -4.09 -2.94
N LEU A 189 18.22 -4.07 -2.34
CA LEU A 189 19.27 -3.11 -2.72
C LEU A 189 19.81 -3.32 -4.14
N SER A 190 19.75 -4.53 -4.68
CA SER A 190 20.29 -4.85 -6.01
C SER A 190 19.27 -4.88 -7.14
N LYS A 191 17.97 -5.04 -6.84
CA LYS A 191 16.95 -5.31 -7.86
C LYS A 191 15.69 -4.43 -7.77
N ALA A 192 15.46 -3.70 -6.67
CA ALA A 192 14.23 -2.93 -6.51
C ALA A 192 14.13 -1.71 -7.46
N GLY A 193 15.23 -1.31 -8.08
CA GLY A 193 15.31 -0.21 -9.04
C GLY A 193 16.72 -0.07 -9.61
N PRO A 194 17.00 1.03 -10.33
CA PRO A 194 18.34 1.31 -10.84
C PRO A 194 19.36 1.37 -9.68
N PRO A 195 20.51 0.66 -9.78
CA PRO A 195 21.44 0.49 -8.66
C PRO A 195 21.89 1.81 -8.01
N ASP A 196 22.26 2.81 -8.81
CA ASP A 196 22.75 4.10 -8.30
C ASP A 196 21.68 4.88 -7.53
N MET A 197 20.42 4.77 -7.95
CA MET A 197 19.30 5.41 -7.25
C MET A 197 19.06 4.75 -5.89
N VAL A 198 19.02 3.42 -5.88
CA VAL A 198 18.77 2.63 -4.66
C VAL A 198 19.92 2.81 -3.67
N ALA A 199 21.16 2.80 -4.14
CA ALA A 199 22.35 3.07 -3.33
C ALA A 199 22.29 4.47 -2.71
N CYS A 200 22.04 5.51 -3.51
CA CYS A 200 21.93 6.89 -3.02
C CYS A 200 20.82 7.06 -1.97
N LEU A 201 19.64 6.47 -2.18
CA LEU A 201 18.55 6.48 -1.22
C LEU A 201 18.91 5.73 0.08
N ASN A 202 19.50 4.55 -0.04
CA ASN A 202 19.90 3.74 1.10
C ASN A 202 20.96 4.46 1.95
N GLU A 203 22.01 5.01 1.33
CA GLU A 203 23.04 5.78 2.02
C GLU A 203 22.46 6.99 2.74
N ALA A 204 21.57 7.74 2.08
CA ALA A 204 20.93 8.92 2.68
C ALA A 204 20.06 8.54 3.90
N LEU A 205 19.37 7.41 3.84
CA LEU A 205 18.56 6.89 4.94
C LEU A 205 19.42 6.38 6.11
N VAL A 206 20.49 5.63 5.82
CA VAL A 206 21.44 5.16 6.83
C VAL A 206 22.07 6.33 7.57
N LEU A 207 22.50 7.38 6.85
CA LEU A 207 23.10 8.57 7.44
C LEU A 207 22.14 9.34 8.38
N GLN A 208 20.83 9.26 8.14
CA GLN A 208 19.81 9.91 8.98
C GLN A 208 19.18 8.96 10.01
N ASN A 209 19.66 7.71 10.09
CA ASN A 209 19.10 6.66 10.92
C ASN A 209 17.60 6.44 10.65
N GLY A 210 17.21 6.50 9.38
CA GLY A 210 15.85 6.33 8.91
C GLY A 210 14.99 7.59 8.96
N ILE A 211 13.90 7.56 8.20
CA ILE A 211 12.83 8.56 8.20
C ILE A 211 11.52 7.83 8.46
N ASN A 212 10.89 8.05 9.60
CA ASN A 212 9.71 7.27 10.01
C ASN A 212 8.42 8.10 10.02
N ASN A 213 8.53 9.43 10.11
CA ASN A 213 7.36 10.30 10.11
C ASN A 213 7.07 10.82 8.70
N ARG A 214 5.78 11.01 8.43
CA ARG A 214 5.28 11.56 7.16
C ARG A 214 5.77 12.99 6.91
N GLU A 215 5.90 13.79 7.95
CA GLU A 215 6.27 15.20 7.85
C GLU A 215 7.74 15.39 7.43
N ASP A 216 8.58 14.41 7.76
CA ASP A 216 10.02 14.44 7.48
C ASP A 216 10.35 14.03 6.03
N GLU A 217 9.41 13.39 5.32
CA GLU A 217 9.63 12.87 3.97
C GLU A 217 9.94 13.98 2.94
N ALA A 218 9.14 15.04 2.91
CA ALA A 218 9.33 16.11 1.93
C ALA A 218 10.64 16.90 2.15
N PRO A 219 10.98 17.33 3.39
CA PRO A 219 12.30 17.88 3.68
C PRO A 219 13.46 16.94 3.30
N PHE A 220 13.33 15.65 3.61
CA PHE A 220 14.34 14.64 3.28
C PHE A 220 14.59 14.55 1.77
N LEU A 221 13.52 14.40 0.97
CA LEU A 221 13.64 14.24 -0.48
C LEU A 221 14.12 15.51 -1.18
N ARG A 222 13.69 16.69 -0.72
CA ARG A 222 14.19 17.98 -1.22
C ARG A 222 15.68 18.14 -0.96
N LYS A 223 16.16 17.80 0.24
CA LYS A 223 17.59 17.81 0.56
C LYS A 223 18.37 16.85 -0.32
N LEU A 224 17.89 15.61 -0.46
CA LEU A 224 18.52 14.58 -1.29
C LEU A 224 18.66 15.01 -2.76
N SER A 225 17.66 15.71 -3.30
CA SER A 225 17.68 16.20 -4.69
C SER A 225 18.86 17.12 -5.03
N GLY A 226 19.47 17.75 -4.02
CA GLY A 226 20.63 18.64 -4.19
C GLY A 226 21.91 17.92 -4.63
N HIS A 227 22.03 16.63 -4.30
CA HIS A 227 23.24 15.83 -4.54
C HIS A 227 22.93 14.43 -5.11
N ALA A 228 21.68 14.16 -5.50
CA ALA A 228 21.27 12.93 -6.15
C ALA A 228 21.85 12.81 -7.57
N PRO A 229 22.12 11.58 -8.06
CA PRO A 229 22.41 11.31 -9.47
C PRO A 229 21.32 11.87 -10.40
N ALA A 230 21.66 12.18 -11.65
CA ALA A 230 20.80 12.90 -12.58
C ALA A 230 19.38 12.32 -12.69
N ASP A 231 19.27 11.01 -12.90
CA ASP A 231 17.98 10.34 -13.07
C ASP A 231 17.16 10.34 -11.77
N LEU A 232 17.81 10.11 -10.62
CA LEU A 232 17.14 10.20 -9.31
C LEU A 232 16.66 11.62 -9.06
N LYS A 233 17.50 12.62 -9.35
CA LYS A 233 17.16 14.03 -9.19
C LYS A 233 15.94 14.40 -10.02
N GLN A 234 15.84 13.95 -11.27
CA GLN A 234 14.64 14.15 -12.09
C GLN A 234 13.41 13.54 -11.43
N LEU A 235 13.50 12.28 -10.97
CA LEU A 235 12.39 11.63 -10.27
C LEU A 235 11.96 12.38 -8.99
N LEU A 236 12.91 12.87 -8.20
CA LEU A 236 12.63 13.62 -6.97
C LEU A 236 11.97 14.98 -7.27
N ILE A 237 12.42 15.69 -8.31
CA ILE A 237 11.80 16.95 -8.75
C ILE A 237 10.37 16.70 -9.25
N ALA A 238 10.17 15.61 -10.00
CA ALA A 238 8.84 15.23 -10.47
C ALA A 238 7.88 14.91 -9.32
N ILE A 239 8.36 14.14 -8.33
CA ILE A 239 7.61 13.85 -7.10
C ILE A 239 7.20 15.15 -6.41
N ASP A 240 8.14 16.09 -6.20
CA ASP A 240 7.84 17.34 -5.51
C ASP A 240 6.88 18.24 -6.31
N ALA A 241 6.97 18.25 -7.64
CA ALA A 241 6.05 18.99 -8.51
C ALA A 241 4.63 18.40 -8.44
N TYR A 242 4.50 17.07 -8.56
CA TYR A 242 3.22 16.37 -8.44
C TYR A 242 2.58 16.59 -7.07
N GLU A 243 3.35 16.47 -5.99
CA GLU A 243 2.85 16.65 -4.63
C GLU A 243 2.46 18.11 -4.34
N ALA A 244 3.16 19.09 -4.88
CA ALA A 244 2.78 20.50 -4.74
C ALA A 244 1.40 20.77 -5.37
N PHE A 245 1.13 20.20 -6.54
CA PHE A 245 -0.16 20.32 -7.22
C PHE A 245 -1.26 19.55 -6.47
N GLY A 246 -0.99 18.31 -6.10
CA GLY A 246 -1.90 17.49 -5.29
C GLY A 246 -2.26 18.17 -3.97
N ARG A 247 -1.29 18.83 -3.32
CA ARG A 247 -1.48 19.61 -2.09
C ARG A 247 -2.40 20.79 -2.32
N ALA A 248 -2.17 21.62 -3.35
CA ALA A 248 -3.03 22.76 -3.65
C ALA A 248 -4.50 22.36 -3.83
N ILE A 249 -4.76 21.30 -4.61
CA ILE A 249 -6.13 20.81 -4.82
C ILE A 249 -6.73 20.19 -3.55
N THR A 250 -5.93 19.41 -2.81
CA THR A 250 -6.39 18.75 -1.56
C THR A 250 -6.74 19.77 -0.49
N ASP A 251 -5.95 20.83 -0.36
CA ASP A 251 -6.19 21.90 0.61
C ASP A 251 -7.43 22.71 0.23
N ALA A 252 -7.65 22.97 -1.06
CA ALA A 252 -8.90 23.57 -1.55
C ALA A 252 -10.11 22.70 -1.22
N PHE A 253 -10.03 21.39 -1.49
CA PHE A 253 -11.10 20.44 -1.21
C PHE A 253 -11.41 20.32 0.29
N ASN A 254 -10.38 20.22 1.14
CA ASN A 254 -10.56 20.19 2.59
C ASN A 254 -11.07 21.52 3.14
N GLY A 255 -10.64 22.66 2.58
CA GLY A 255 -11.18 23.97 2.88
C GLY A 255 -12.68 24.03 2.60
N LEU A 256 -13.11 23.56 1.43
CA LEU A 256 -14.53 23.50 1.07
C LEU A 256 -15.31 22.57 2.01
N ARG A 257 -14.76 21.40 2.36
CA ARG A 257 -15.38 20.48 3.33
C ARG A 257 -15.56 21.14 4.69
N LEU A 258 -14.54 21.84 5.19
CA LEU A 258 -14.61 22.55 6.46
C LEU A 258 -15.67 23.65 6.42
N CYS A 259 -15.66 24.50 5.38
CA CYS A 259 -16.67 25.54 5.19
C CYS A 259 -18.09 24.96 5.22
N ALA A 260 -18.35 23.90 4.47
CA ALA A 260 -19.65 23.25 4.42
C ALA A 260 -20.05 22.57 5.75
N SER A 261 -19.08 22.05 6.50
CA SER A 261 -19.32 21.37 7.78
C SER A 261 -19.64 22.35 8.90
N SER A 262 -18.92 23.47 8.93
CA SER A 262 -19.06 24.50 9.96
C SER A 262 -20.26 25.41 9.75
N ASN A 263 -20.92 25.35 8.59
CA ASN A 263 -22.08 26.20 8.26
C ASN A 263 -23.42 25.67 8.82
N GLY A 264 -23.39 24.88 9.90
CA GLY A 264 -24.60 24.44 10.61
C GLY A 264 -25.60 23.64 9.76
N GLY A 265 -25.14 22.99 8.68
CA GLY A 265 -25.99 22.28 7.72
C GLY A 265 -26.63 23.17 6.65
N ALA A 266 -26.40 24.48 6.66
CA ALA A 266 -26.83 25.35 5.58
C ALA A 266 -25.91 25.19 4.34
N PRO A 267 -26.45 25.24 3.11
CA PRO A 267 -25.65 25.18 1.90
C PRO A 267 -24.64 26.34 1.78
N VAL A 268 -23.43 26.03 1.31
CA VAL A 268 -22.36 27.01 1.04
C VAL A 268 -22.23 27.27 -0.46
N ASP A 269 -21.87 28.50 -0.84
CA ASP A 269 -21.56 28.89 -2.23
C ASP A 269 -20.07 29.25 -2.39
N ALA A 270 -19.72 29.61 -3.63
CA ALA A 270 -18.41 30.14 -3.99
C ALA A 270 -18.02 31.39 -3.18
N LYS A 271 -18.98 32.23 -2.78
CA LYS A 271 -18.69 33.46 -2.00
C LYS A 271 -18.22 33.10 -0.59
N ILE A 272 -18.92 32.20 0.10
CA ILE A 272 -18.53 31.71 1.42
C ILE A 272 -17.16 31.01 1.35
N PHE A 273 -16.96 30.15 0.34
CA PHE A 273 -15.68 29.48 0.15
C PHE A 273 -14.53 30.46 -0.11
N SER A 274 -14.75 31.46 -0.96
CA SER A 274 -13.72 32.46 -1.32
C SER A 274 -13.26 33.30 -0.13
N ALA A 275 -14.10 33.49 0.89
CA ALA A 275 -13.72 34.18 2.11
C ALA A 275 -12.81 33.34 3.04
N SER A 276 -12.61 32.05 2.74
CA SER A 276 -11.81 31.16 3.58
C SER A 276 -10.30 31.33 3.31
N LYS A 277 -9.50 31.24 4.37
CA LYS A 277 -8.02 31.24 4.26
C LYS A 277 -7.50 30.08 3.42
N SER A 278 -8.16 28.92 3.48
CA SER A 278 -7.79 27.74 2.69
C SER A 278 -7.97 27.97 1.19
N ALA A 279 -9.07 28.61 0.77
CA ALA A 279 -9.30 28.92 -0.64
C ALA A 279 -8.24 29.89 -1.20
N MET A 280 -7.90 30.94 -0.44
CA MET A 280 -6.87 31.91 -0.85
C MET A 280 -5.50 31.24 -1.00
N LYS A 281 -5.04 30.51 0.02
CA LYS A 281 -3.73 29.81 -0.02
C LYS A 281 -3.66 28.76 -1.13
N ALA A 282 -4.73 27.99 -1.32
CA ALA A 282 -4.76 26.98 -2.38
C ALA A 282 -4.71 27.62 -3.78
N LEU A 283 -5.42 28.74 -3.98
CA LEU A 283 -5.38 29.49 -5.24
C LEU A 283 -3.98 30.05 -5.52
N GLU A 284 -3.33 30.64 -4.51
CA GLU A 284 -1.95 31.15 -4.61
C GLU A 284 -0.96 30.04 -4.99
N ALA A 285 -1.12 28.84 -4.44
CA ALA A 285 -0.24 27.69 -4.71
C ALA A 285 -0.52 27.00 -6.07
N LEU A 286 -1.73 27.13 -6.62
CA LEU A 286 -2.18 26.35 -7.76
C LEU A 286 -1.39 26.65 -9.03
N ALA A 287 -1.37 27.91 -9.48
CA ALA A 287 -0.70 28.27 -10.74
C ALA A 287 0.82 27.94 -10.74
N PRO A 288 1.59 28.26 -9.67
CA PRO A 288 2.98 27.82 -9.57
C PRO A 288 3.14 26.29 -9.64
N SER A 289 2.26 25.52 -8.98
CA SER A 289 2.34 24.06 -9.00
C SER A 289 2.08 23.46 -10.40
N ILE A 290 1.11 24.01 -11.15
CA ILE A 290 0.84 23.62 -12.54
C ILE A 290 2.04 23.93 -13.43
N ALA A 291 2.63 25.13 -13.27
CA ALA A 291 3.81 25.53 -14.02
C ALA A 291 4.99 24.57 -13.79
N ARG A 292 5.20 24.14 -12.54
CA ARG A 292 6.24 23.16 -12.18
C ARG A 292 6.02 21.81 -12.87
N ILE A 293 4.78 21.33 -12.96
CA ILE A 293 4.48 20.08 -13.67
C ILE A 293 4.76 20.22 -15.16
N ARG A 294 4.29 21.30 -15.79
CA ARG A 294 4.49 21.55 -17.24
C ARG A 294 5.96 21.77 -17.62
N ALA A 295 6.75 22.33 -16.71
CA ALA A 295 8.18 22.54 -16.93
C ALA A 295 9.01 21.27 -16.75
N HIS A 296 8.44 20.19 -16.18
CA HIS A 296 9.17 18.95 -15.99
C HIS A 296 9.25 18.18 -17.32
N PRO A 297 10.45 17.74 -17.75
CA PRO A 297 10.65 17.19 -19.09
C PRO A 297 9.85 15.90 -19.35
N THR A 298 9.74 15.02 -18.35
CA THR A 298 9.24 13.65 -18.54
C THR A 298 7.98 13.32 -17.72
N LEU A 299 7.49 14.25 -16.90
CA LEU A 299 6.46 13.92 -15.90
C LEU A 299 5.14 13.54 -16.57
N LEU A 300 4.74 14.29 -17.60
CA LEU A 300 3.53 14.00 -18.39
C LEU A 300 3.72 12.79 -19.31
N GLU A 301 4.96 12.46 -19.68
CA GLU A 301 5.26 11.27 -20.48
C GLU A 301 5.10 9.98 -19.65
N TRP A 302 5.45 10.02 -18.36
CA TRP A 302 5.28 8.89 -17.44
C TRP A 302 3.82 8.55 -17.16
N GLU A 303 2.89 9.45 -17.45
CA GLU A 303 1.47 9.17 -17.29
C GLU A 303 0.98 8.10 -18.27
N SER A 304 1.65 7.94 -19.42
CA SER A 304 1.39 6.91 -20.44
C SER A 304 -0.12 6.74 -20.75
N ASP A 305 -0.70 5.58 -20.39
CA ASP A 305 -2.09 5.20 -20.64
C ASP A 305 -3.08 5.74 -19.58
N GLN A 306 -2.58 6.38 -18.52
CA GLN A 306 -3.41 7.06 -17.53
C GLN A 306 -3.50 8.53 -17.88
N THR A 307 -4.72 9.06 -17.95
CA THR A 307 -4.98 10.46 -18.30
C THR A 307 -5.45 11.27 -17.09
N GLY A 308 -5.27 10.76 -15.88
CA GLY A 308 -5.82 11.35 -14.65
C GLY A 308 -5.20 12.69 -14.26
N LEU A 309 -3.87 12.80 -14.32
CA LEU A 309 -3.13 14.04 -14.07
C LEU A 309 -3.30 15.02 -15.25
N VAL A 310 -3.18 14.62 -16.51
CA VAL A 310 -3.48 15.52 -17.65
C VAL A 310 -4.88 16.12 -17.52
N GLN A 311 -5.91 15.28 -17.28
CA GLN A 311 -7.29 15.76 -17.09
C GLN A 311 -7.44 16.67 -15.87
N ALA A 312 -6.67 16.43 -14.80
CA ALA A 312 -6.65 17.32 -13.65
C ALA A 312 -6.02 18.67 -14.03
N LEU A 313 -4.88 18.67 -14.73
CA LEU A 313 -4.22 19.90 -15.17
C LEU A 313 -5.14 20.74 -16.07
N GLU A 314 -5.75 20.14 -17.09
CA GLU A 314 -6.71 20.84 -17.97
C GLU A 314 -7.84 21.49 -17.19
N ARG A 315 -8.34 20.81 -16.15
CA ARG A 315 -9.43 21.32 -15.31
C ARG A 315 -9.02 22.51 -14.47
N PHE A 316 -7.78 22.53 -13.99
CA PHE A 316 -7.29 23.54 -13.06
C PHE A 316 -6.47 24.66 -13.76
N ASP A 317 -6.07 24.49 -15.02
CA ASP A 317 -5.24 25.45 -15.76
C ASP A 317 -5.90 26.83 -15.93
N GLY A 318 -7.22 26.83 -16.10
CA GLY A 318 -8.04 28.04 -16.27
C GLY A 318 -8.49 28.71 -14.97
N VAL A 319 -8.16 28.14 -13.81
CA VAL A 319 -8.59 28.69 -12.52
C VAL A 319 -7.81 29.98 -12.24
N ARG A 320 -8.53 31.10 -12.08
CA ARG A 320 -7.95 32.43 -11.81
C ARG A 320 -8.53 33.09 -10.57
N SER A 321 -9.65 32.60 -10.07
CA SER A 321 -10.32 33.09 -8.87
C SER A 321 -10.71 31.96 -7.92
N SER A 322 -11.01 32.30 -6.66
CA SER A 322 -11.51 31.32 -5.69
C SER A 322 -12.90 30.76 -6.06
N ALA A 323 -13.68 31.50 -6.86
CA ALA A 323 -14.93 31.00 -7.43
C ALA A 323 -14.67 29.93 -8.50
N ASP A 324 -13.72 30.15 -9.41
CA ASP A 324 -13.32 29.13 -10.39
C ASP A 324 -12.79 27.88 -9.67
N LEU A 325 -12.01 28.08 -8.59
CA LEU A 325 -11.48 26.99 -7.78
C LEU A 325 -12.58 26.17 -7.11
N PHE A 326 -13.62 26.83 -6.59
CA PHE A 326 -14.81 26.17 -6.02
C PHE A 326 -15.45 25.22 -7.03
N ASP A 327 -15.74 25.72 -8.23
CA ASP A 327 -16.37 24.93 -9.29
C ASP A 327 -15.44 23.82 -9.81
N ALA A 328 -14.16 24.11 -10.03
CA ALA A 328 -13.18 23.15 -10.49
C ALA A 328 -13.01 21.97 -9.51
N VAL A 329 -12.93 22.25 -8.20
CA VAL A 329 -12.83 21.24 -7.14
C VAL A 329 -14.08 20.37 -7.08
N LEU A 330 -15.28 20.97 -7.10
CA LEU A 330 -16.54 20.23 -7.08
C LEU A 330 -16.68 19.32 -8.31
N ASN A 331 -16.43 19.88 -9.50
CA ASN A 331 -16.51 19.12 -10.74
C ASN A 331 -15.48 17.99 -10.78
N HIS A 332 -14.23 18.25 -10.31
CA HIS A 332 -13.18 17.22 -10.16
C HIS A 332 -13.65 16.07 -9.28
N HIS A 333 -14.13 16.38 -8.08
CA HIS A 333 -14.63 15.37 -7.15
C HIS A 333 -15.81 14.57 -7.70
N GLU A 334 -16.80 15.23 -8.28
CA GLU A 334 -17.96 14.55 -8.87
C GLU A 334 -17.54 13.56 -9.96
N GLN A 335 -16.61 13.96 -10.83
CA GLN A 335 -16.07 13.07 -11.86
C GLN A 335 -15.31 11.88 -11.25
N VAL A 336 -14.43 12.13 -10.28
CA VAL A 336 -13.68 11.07 -9.58
C VAL A 336 -14.64 10.09 -8.90
N GLN A 337 -15.72 10.55 -8.28
CA GLN A 337 -16.71 9.65 -7.67
C GLN A 337 -17.51 8.89 -8.71
N ARG A 338 -17.93 9.52 -9.80
CA ARG A 338 -18.63 8.88 -10.92
C ARG A 338 -17.80 7.77 -11.57
N ASN A 339 -16.49 7.98 -11.71
CA ASN A 339 -15.57 7.02 -12.33
C ASN A 339 -15.21 5.83 -11.43
N LYS A 340 -15.63 5.80 -10.16
CA LYS A 340 -15.31 4.67 -9.27
C LYS A 340 -16.12 3.43 -9.63
N PRO A 341 -15.48 2.27 -9.87
CA PRO A 341 -16.21 1.04 -10.17
C PRO A 341 -17.00 0.52 -8.95
N PRO A 342 -18.03 -0.33 -9.17
CA PRO A 342 -18.56 -0.74 -10.47
C PRO A 342 -19.52 0.28 -11.11
N ASN A 343 -20.30 1.03 -10.31
CA ASN A 343 -21.42 1.85 -10.80
C ASN A 343 -21.30 3.34 -10.43
N GLY A 344 -20.09 3.82 -10.16
CA GLY A 344 -19.87 5.12 -9.55
C GLY A 344 -20.20 5.14 -8.05
N LYS A 345 -19.77 6.20 -7.38
CA LYS A 345 -20.13 6.51 -5.99
C LYS A 345 -20.83 7.87 -5.95
N ARG A 346 -21.72 8.02 -4.97
CA ARG A 346 -22.32 9.34 -4.69
C ARG A 346 -21.24 10.32 -4.25
N ALA A 347 -21.32 11.55 -4.77
CA ALA A 347 -20.49 12.65 -4.34
C ALA A 347 -20.64 12.90 -2.82
N TRP A 348 -19.60 13.49 -2.25
CA TRP A 348 -19.60 13.88 -0.83
C TRP A 348 -20.37 15.18 -0.61
N PHE A 349 -20.42 16.02 -1.64
CA PHE A 349 -21.21 17.23 -1.69
C PHE A 349 -22.52 16.97 -2.43
N GLU A 350 -23.62 17.50 -1.92
CA GLU A 350 -24.93 17.51 -2.58
C GLU A 350 -25.20 18.92 -3.09
N ARG A 351 -25.55 19.02 -4.38
CA ARG A 351 -25.90 20.30 -4.99
C ARG A 351 -27.28 20.74 -4.51
N ALA A 352 -27.35 21.97 -4.02
CA ALA A 352 -28.56 22.68 -3.64
C ALA A 352 -28.93 23.72 -4.72
N THR A 353 -30.01 24.48 -4.48
CA THR A 353 -30.44 25.53 -5.41
C THR A 353 -29.40 26.65 -5.53
N HIS A 354 -29.30 27.24 -6.73
CA HIS A 354 -28.43 28.38 -7.03
C HIS A 354 -26.92 28.11 -6.87
N GLY A 355 -26.46 26.92 -7.27
CA GLY A 355 -25.02 26.59 -7.27
C GLY A 355 -24.41 26.35 -5.88
N ARG A 356 -25.24 26.31 -4.84
CA ARG A 356 -24.81 26.01 -3.46
C ARG A 356 -24.59 24.51 -3.27
N VAL A 357 -23.80 24.14 -2.26
CA VAL A 357 -23.54 22.74 -1.91
C VAL A 357 -23.61 22.50 -0.41
N MET A 358 -23.98 21.28 -0.04
CA MET A 358 -23.91 20.77 1.34
C MET A 358 -22.99 19.56 1.40
N VAL A 359 -22.19 19.42 2.46
CA VAL A 359 -21.41 18.20 2.69
C VAL A 359 -22.28 17.17 3.41
N ARG A 360 -22.24 15.92 2.97
CA ARG A 360 -22.96 14.83 3.63
C ARG A 360 -22.30 14.50 4.97
N ALA A 361 -23.11 14.18 5.99
CA ALA A 361 -22.66 14.00 7.38
C ALA A 361 -21.46 13.05 7.56
N GLY A 362 -21.39 11.96 6.79
CA GLY A 362 -20.26 11.01 6.84
C GLY A 362 -18.93 11.53 6.30
N TYR A 363 -18.91 12.73 5.71
CA TYR A 363 -17.72 13.37 5.15
C TYR A 363 -17.46 14.76 5.73
N SER A 364 -18.19 15.14 6.79
CA SER A 364 -17.95 16.37 7.53
C SER A 364 -16.51 16.42 8.05
N LEU A 365 -16.00 17.64 8.20
CA LEU A 365 -14.65 17.93 8.66
C LEU A 365 -14.74 19.05 9.70
N HIS A 366 -14.23 18.80 10.91
CA HIS A 366 -14.32 19.76 12.02
C HIS A 366 -13.03 20.58 12.20
N GLU A 367 -11.91 20.05 11.73
CA GLU A 367 -10.60 20.70 11.76
C GLU A 367 -9.84 20.39 10.49
N LEU A 368 -8.96 21.31 10.07
CA LEU A 368 -8.08 21.03 8.93
C LEU A 368 -6.97 20.08 9.37
N PRO A 369 -6.60 19.09 8.53
CA PRO A 369 -5.44 18.26 8.80
C PRO A 369 -4.16 19.12 8.92
N GLU A 370 -3.37 18.90 9.95
CA GLU A 370 -2.01 19.45 10.05
C GLU A 370 -1.21 19.00 8.82
N SER A 371 -0.73 19.97 8.03
CA SER A 371 -0.22 19.65 6.69
C SER A 371 0.72 20.69 6.08
N GLN A 372 1.24 21.65 6.86
CA GLN A 372 2.14 22.64 6.28
C GLN A 372 3.45 21.97 5.84
N GLY A 373 3.65 21.87 4.52
CA GLY A 373 4.89 21.40 3.90
C GLY A 373 4.99 19.89 3.67
N SER A 374 4.04 19.08 4.16
CA SER A 374 4.03 17.62 3.99
C SER A 374 3.41 17.19 2.66
N TYR A 375 3.86 16.07 2.11
CA TYR A 375 3.24 15.45 0.95
C TYR A 375 1.85 14.90 1.26
N VAL A 376 0.97 14.93 0.26
CA VAL A 376 -0.41 14.45 0.36
C VAL A 376 -0.44 12.93 0.33
N HIS A 377 0.31 12.34 -0.59
CA HIS A 377 0.29 10.89 -0.78
C HIS A 377 1.32 10.19 0.10
N GLU A 378 0.86 9.15 0.78
CA GLU A 378 1.64 8.32 1.70
C GLU A 378 2.40 7.21 0.94
N TYR A 379 3.22 6.43 1.67
CA TYR A 379 3.82 5.15 1.24
C TYR A 379 5.01 5.21 0.28
N ARG A 380 5.99 6.07 0.56
CA ARG A 380 7.29 6.07 -0.12
C ARG A 380 8.43 5.87 0.89
N ILE A 381 9.02 6.96 1.36
CA ILE A 381 10.23 6.92 2.17
C ILE A 381 10.01 6.30 3.55
N PRO A 382 8.94 6.62 4.31
CA PRO A 382 8.71 5.96 5.59
C PRO A 382 8.57 4.44 5.48
N THR A 383 7.95 3.96 4.40
CA THR A 383 7.81 2.52 4.15
C THR A 383 9.15 1.88 3.81
N PHE A 384 9.94 2.50 2.92
CA PHE A 384 11.26 1.97 2.56
C PHE A 384 12.23 2.02 3.75
N SER A 385 12.23 3.12 4.51
CA SER A 385 12.97 3.27 5.76
C SER A 385 12.62 2.16 6.76
N GLY A 386 11.31 1.89 6.96
CA GLY A 386 10.85 0.80 7.81
C GLY A 386 11.34 -0.57 7.33
N PHE A 387 11.36 -0.82 6.01
CA PHE A 387 11.92 -2.08 5.47
C PHE A 387 13.40 -2.22 5.80
N LEU A 388 14.18 -1.15 5.62
CA LEU A 388 15.61 -1.15 5.88
C LEU A 388 15.90 -1.38 7.38
N ALA A 389 15.15 -0.72 8.27
CA ALA A 389 15.24 -0.93 9.71
C ALA A 389 14.91 -2.39 10.10
N ASP A 390 13.80 -2.93 9.59
CA ASP A 390 13.35 -4.30 9.88
C ASP A 390 14.35 -5.37 9.43
N LEU A 391 15.10 -5.09 8.37
CA LEU A 391 16.12 -5.99 7.83
C LEU A 391 17.52 -5.70 8.40
N GLY A 392 17.64 -4.75 9.32
CA GLY A 392 18.87 -4.48 10.09
C GLY A 392 19.89 -3.58 9.38
N ALA A 393 19.46 -2.73 8.45
CA ALA A 393 20.36 -1.76 7.80
C ALA A 393 20.76 -0.60 8.75
N PHE A 394 19.89 -0.24 9.69
CA PHE A 394 20.12 0.75 10.75
C PHE A 394 19.13 0.49 11.91
N ARG A 395 19.26 1.20 13.03
CA ARG A 395 18.53 0.92 14.28
C ARG A 395 17.51 1.97 14.65
#